data_AF-A0A0W0TL86-F1
#
_entry.id   AF-A0A0W0TL86-F1
#
_cell.length_a   1.000
_cell.length_b   1.000
_cell.length_c   1.000
_cell.angle_alpha   90.00
_cell.angle_beta   90.00
_cell.angle_gamma   90.00
#
_symmetry.space_group_name_H-M   'P 1'
#
loop_
_entity.id
_entity.type
_entity.pdbx_description
1 polymer ?
#
loop_
_entity_poly.entity_id
_entity_poly.type
_entity_poly.pdbx_seq_one_letter_code
_entity_poly.pdbx_strand_id
1 'polypeptide(L)'
;MKDELTEQQAQAILKALDETISTGPWEESNFLRVIGKNLREIRDNFAKQLGGDVRGQDKSRTESNLANRIALRAGQQEVFIALYSTEGHNIQAWERILANLPRQMISRPIYADEKDVQYSIKAKENKVNEAYVAIYIDQNDLLTVPSDKIPMDKHGRPLLSLKDRSINLENIIRFVHLSGVYRYAKGRLVKNSHPD
;
A
#
# COMPACT_ATOMS: atom_id res chain seq x y z
N MET A 1 31.60 6.60 -8.65
CA MET A 1 31.81 5.84 -9.91
C MET A 1 30.63 6.16 -10.81
N LYS A 2 30.85 6.33 -12.12
CA LYS A 2 29.74 6.61 -13.06
C LYS A 2 28.91 5.33 -13.20
N ASP A 3 27.73 5.30 -12.61
CA ASP A 3 26.79 4.15 -12.61
C ASP A 3 25.91 4.10 -13.87
N GLU A 4 26.30 4.77 -14.95
CA GLU A 4 25.57 4.74 -16.21
C GLU A 4 26.09 3.60 -17.08
N LEU A 5 25.30 2.54 -17.18
CA LEU A 5 25.50 1.46 -18.15
C LEU A 5 25.43 2.05 -19.56
N THR A 6 26.49 1.87 -20.35
CA THR A 6 26.45 2.27 -21.77
C THR A 6 25.49 1.36 -22.55
N GLU A 7 24.84 1.91 -23.58
CA GLU A 7 23.88 1.18 -24.44
C GLU A 7 24.48 -0.13 -25.00
N GLN A 8 25.79 -0.13 -25.30
CA GLN A 8 26.52 -1.31 -25.75
C GLN A 8 26.65 -2.39 -24.66
N GLN A 9 26.87 -2.01 -23.40
CA GLN A 9 26.92 -2.94 -22.27
C GLN A 9 25.53 -3.51 -21.96
N ALA A 10 24.50 -2.67 -22.00
CA ALA A 10 23.11 -3.09 -21.84
C ALA A 10 22.69 -4.13 -22.88
N GLN A 11 23.03 -3.89 -24.15
CA GLN A 11 22.73 -4.84 -25.23
C GLN A 11 23.53 -6.14 -25.09
N ALA A 12 24.79 -6.07 -24.64
CA ALA A 12 25.61 -7.24 -24.38
C ALA A 12 25.05 -8.11 -23.24
N ILE A 13 24.56 -7.48 -22.16
CA ILE A 13 23.93 -8.17 -21.02
C ILE A 13 22.63 -8.85 -21.45
N LEU A 14 21.78 -8.17 -22.23
CA LEU A 14 20.56 -8.78 -22.76
C LEU A 14 20.86 -10.00 -23.62
N LYS A 15 21.83 -9.89 -24.53
CA LYS A 15 22.24 -10.99 -25.39
C LYS A 15 22.75 -12.19 -24.59
N ALA A 16 23.57 -11.96 -23.57
CA ALA A 16 24.06 -13.03 -22.70
C ALA A 16 22.92 -13.72 -21.92
N LEU A 17 21.93 -12.95 -21.47
CA LEU A 17 20.73 -13.51 -20.80
C LEU A 17 19.90 -14.36 -21.76
N ASP A 18 19.67 -13.88 -22.99
CA ASP A 18 18.92 -14.63 -24.01
C ASP A 18 19.64 -15.92 -24.43
N GLU A 19 20.96 -15.88 -24.62
CA GLU A 19 21.77 -17.06 -24.92
C GLU A 19 21.71 -18.08 -23.77
N THR A 20 21.79 -17.62 -22.53
CA THR A 20 21.71 -18.49 -21.33
C THR A 20 20.32 -19.13 -21.20
N ILE A 21 19.25 -18.37 -21.46
CA ILE A 21 17.88 -18.88 -21.45
C ILE A 21 17.67 -19.90 -22.59
N SER A 22 18.25 -19.67 -23.77
CA SER A 22 18.08 -20.52 -24.95
C SER A 22 18.87 -21.84 -24.86
N THR A 23 20.08 -21.80 -24.30
CA THR A 23 21.00 -22.95 -24.29
C THR A 23 20.91 -23.82 -23.05
N GLY A 24 20.32 -23.31 -21.96
CA GLY A 24 20.31 -24.02 -20.69
C GLY A 24 19.23 -25.12 -20.58
N PRO A 25 19.48 -26.19 -19.79
CA PRO A 25 18.57 -27.32 -19.60
C PRO A 25 17.40 -27.00 -18.64
N TRP A 26 16.72 -25.87 -18.86
CA TRP A 26 15.75 -25.33 -17.89
C TRP A 26 14.50 -26.19 -17.74
N GLU A 27 14.17 -27.03 -18.72
CA GLU A 27 12.98 -27.89 -18.69
C GLU A 27 13.30 -29.34 -18.27
N GLU A 28 14.56 -29.66 -17.96
CA GLU A 28 14.98 -31.03 -17.62
C GLU A 28 14.69 -31.43 -16.17
N SER A 29 14.42 -30.47 -15.29
CA SER A 29 14.10 -30.72 -13.88
C SER A 29 13.13 -29.68 -13.32
N ASN A 30 12.27 -30.09 -12.38
CA ASN A 30 11.38 -29.17 -11.66
C ASN A 30 12.14 -28.02 -10.98
N PHE A 31 13.36 -28.28 -10.50
CA PHE A 31 14.22 -27.27 -9.92
C PHE A 31 14.78 -26.30 -10.98
N LEU A 32 15.27 -26.84 -12.10
CA LEU A 32 15.80 -26.05 -13.22
C LEU A 32 14.71 -25.19 -13.88
N ARG A 33 13.47 -25.66 -13.88
CA ARG A 33 12.32 -24.92 -14.41
C ARG A 33 11.99 -23.68 -13.60
N VAL A 34 12.14 -23.75 -12.28
CA VAL A 34 12.00 -22.58 -11.39
C VAL A 34 13.14 -21.58 -11.65
N ILE A 35 14.37 -22.07 -11.81
CA ILE A 35 15.53 -21.21 -12.12
C ILE A 35 15.35 -20.53 -13.49
N GLY A 36 14.95 -21.28 -14.53
CA GLY A 36 14.71 -20.73 -15.86
C GLY A 36 13.53 -19.76 -15.90
N LYS A 37 12.53 -19.91 -15.03
CA LYS A 37 11.47 -18.90 -14.87
C LYS A 37 12.03 -17.62 -14.25
N ASN A 38 12.81 -17.72 -13.18
CA ASN A 38 13.42 -16.55 -12.54
C ASN A 38 14.38 -15.82 -13.51
N LEU A 39 15.15 -16.55 -14.32
CA LEU A 39 16.06 -15.96 -15.30
C LEU A 39 15.30 -15.17 -16.39
N ARG A 40 14.16 -15.70 -16.87
CA ARG A 40 13.25 -15.00 -17.78
C ARG A 40 12.70 -13.72 -17.17
N GLU A 41 12.27 -13.77 -15.90
CA GLU A 41 11.79 -12.58 -15.17
C GLU A 41 12.88 -11.50 -15.03
N ILE A 42 14.12 -11.90 -14.75
CA ILE A 42 15.27 -10.98 -14.66
C ILE A 42 15.52 -10.30 -16.01
N ARG A 43 15.55 -11.07 -17.10
CA ARG A 43 15.70 -10.52 -18.46
C ARG A 43 14.56 -9.55 -18.81
N ASP A 44 13.32 -9.93 -18.54
CA ASP A 44 12.15 -9.11 -18.88
C ASP A 44 12.14 -7.78 -18.11
N ASN A 45 12.55 -7.81 -16.84
CA ASN A 45 12.69 -6.60 -16.04
C ASN A 45 13.81 -5.70 -16.56
N PHE A 46 14.95 -6.28 -16.93
CA PHE A 46 16.08 -5.54 -17.50
C PHE A 46 15.73 -4.91 -18.86
N ALA A 47 15.02 -5.63 -19.74
CA ALA A 47 14.52 -5.11 -21.01
C ALA A 47 13.51 -3.96 -20.84
N LYS A 48 12.62 -4.04 -19.83
CA LYS A 48 11.67 -2.97 -19.50
C LYS A 48 12.35 -1.70 -18.98
N GLN A 49 13.45 -1.86 -18.26
CA GLN A 49 14.25 -0.73 -17.78
C GLN A 49 14.97 -0.04 -18.94
N LEU A 50 15.60 -0.81 -19.85
CA LEU A 50 16.26 -0.26 -21.04
C LEU A 50 15.29 0.39 -22.04
N GLY A 51 14.11 -0.19 -22.24
CA GLY A 51 13.04 0.42 -23.04
C GLY A 51 12.39 1.64 -22.39
N GLY A 52 12.75 1.97 -21.14
CA GLY A 52 12.33 3.17 -20.43
C GLY A 52 13.30 4.36 -20.52
N ASP A 53 14.55 4.13 -20.93
CA ASP A 53 15.63 5.12 -20.78
C ASP A 53 15.97 5.91 -22.06
N VAL A 54 15.36 5.59 -23.21
CA VAL A 54 15.57 6.36 -24.44
C VAL A 54 14.40 7.31 -24.67
N ARG A 55 14.59 8.55 -24.21
CA ARG A 55 13.81 9.78 -24.47
C ARG A 55 12.53 9.98 -23.63
N GLY A 56 12.68 10.69 -22.51
CA GLY A 56 11.67 11.64 -22.01
C GLY A 56 10.51 11.10 -21.16
N GLN A 57 10.64 9.94 -20.50
CA GLN A 57 9.53 9.27 -19.83
C GLN A 57 9.33 9.55 -18.33
N ASP A 58 10.08 10.43 -17.66
CA ASP A 58 9.83 10.70 -16.24
C ASP A 58 8.53 11.47 -15.97
N LYS A 59 8.07 12.28 -16.93
CA LYS A 59 6.76 12.96 -16.81
C LYS A 59 5.60 12.07 -17.22
N SER A 60 5.76 11.30 -18.32
CA SER A 60 4.65 10.51 -18.88
C SER A 60 4.34 9.23 -18.10
N ARG A 61 5.33 8.55 -17.48
CA ARG A 61 5.04 7.39 -16.60
C ARG A 61 4.41 7.81 -15.28
N THR A 62 4.78 8.97 -14.75
CA THR A 62 4.13 9.53 -13.56
C THR A 62 2.70 9.91 -13.88
N GLU A 63 2.44 10.58 -15.00
CA GLU A 63 1.09 10.98 -15.44
C GLU A 63 0.21 9.80 -15.87
N SER A 64 0.74 8.77 -16.54
CA SER A 64 -0.05 7.57 -16.91
C SER A 64 -0.33 6.66 -15.73
N ASN A 65 0.61 6.50 -14.78
CA ASN A 65 0.35 5.81 -13.52
C ASN A 65 -0.53 6.65 -12.56
N LEU A 66 -0.46 7.98 -12.64
CA LEU A 66 -1.35 8.87 -11.89
C LEU A 66 -2.75 8.86 -12.50
N ALA A 67 -2.89 8.93 -13.82
CA ALA A 67 -4.16 8.84 -14.54
C ALA A 67 -4.82 7.47 -14.35
N ASN A 68 -4.06 6.37 -14.41
CA ASN A 68 -4.58 5.04 -14.10
C ASN A 68 -4.94 4.90 -12.61
N ARG A 69 -4.17 5.48 -11.68
CA ARG A 69 -4.53 5.50 -10.25
C ARG A 69 -5.73 6.39 -9.97
N ILE A 70 -5.86 7.54 -10.65
CA ILE A 70 -7.00 8.45 -10.55
C ILE A 70 -8.24 7.80 -11.14
N ALA A 71 -8.12 7.09 -12.27
CA ALA A 71 -9.20 6.33 -12.87
C ALA A 71 -9.62 5.13 -12.00
N LEU A 72 -8.67 4.40 -11.40
CA LEU A 72 -8.97 3.32 -10.44
C LEU A 72 -9.61 3.82 -9.15
N ARG A 73 -9.32 5.08 -8.77
CA ARG A 73 -9.83 5.74 -7.56
C ARG A 73 -10.98 6.70 -7.86
N ALA A 74 -11.47 6.77 -9.09
CA ALA A 74 -12.62 7.59 -9.45
C ALA A 74 -13.83 7.02 -8.70
N GLY A 75 -14.36 7.78 -7.74
CA GLY A 75 -15.41 7.31 -6.84
C GLY A 75 -14.91 6.61 -5.56
N GLN A 76 -13.60 6.63 -5.28
CA GLN A 76 -13.05 6.22 -3.98
C GLN A 76 -12.62 7.44 -3.16
N GLN A 77 -12.78 7.34 -1.85
CA GLN A 77 -12.33 8.32 -0.88
C GLN A 77 -11.35 7.68 0.09
N GLU A 78 -10.23 8.37 0.34
CA GLU A 78 -9.33 8.01 1.45
C GLU A 78 -9.99 8.39 2.77
N VAL A 79 -10.05 7.43 3.68
CA VAL A 79 -10.56 7.63 5.04
C VAL A 79 -9.57 7.11 6.07
N PHE A 80 -9.70 7.61 7.29
CA PHE A 80 -8.77 7.32 8.38
C PHE A 80 -9.51 6.68 9.55
N ILE A 81 -9.19 5.42 9.84
CA ILE A 81 -9.88 4.65 10.88
C ILE A 81 -8.98 4.57 12.11
N ALA A 82 -9.47 5.06 13.25
CA ALA A 82 -8.79 4.95 14.54
C ALA A 82 -8.84 3.50 15.06
N LEU A 83 -7.71 3.02 15.55
CA LEU A 83 -7.52 1.67 16.05
C LEU A 83 -6.93 1.72 17.47
N TYR A 84 -7.46 0.84 18.32
CA TYR A 84 -6.99 0.65 19.69
C TYR A 84 -6.57 -0.80 19.92
N SER A 85 -5.48 -1.00 20.66
CA SER A 85 -4.98 -2.30 21.12
C SER A 85 -4.51 -2.19 22.57
N THR A 86 -4.90 -3.14 23.43
CA THR A 86 -4.33 -3.26 24.79
C THR A 86 -2.86 -3.70 24.76
N GLU A 87 -2.46 -4.41 23.70
CA GLU A 87 -1.08 -4.85 23.43
C GLU A 87 -0.43 -3.96 22.35
N GLY A 88 -0.50 -2.63 22.49
CA GLY A 88 -0.04 -1.70 21.45
C GLY A 88 1.45 -1.80 21.08
N HIS A 89 2.27 -2.30 21.99
CA HIS A 89 3.69 -2.56 21.73
C HIS A 89 3.94 -3.79 20.83
N ASN A 90 2.94 -4.67 20.68
CA ASN A 90 3.02 -5.93 19.96
C ASN A 90 2.49 -5.76 18.53
N ILE A 91 3.37 -5.75 17.53
CA ILE A 91 2.96 -5.54 16.12
C ILE A 91 2.01 -6.64 15.62
N GLN A 92 2.17 -7.87 16.12
CA GLN A 92 1.31 -9.00 15.78
C GLN A 92 -0.12 -8.82 16.32
N ALA A 93 -0.31 -8.08 17.41
CA ALA A 93 -1.66 -7.72 17.89
C ALA A 93 -2.36 -6.80 16.90
N TRP A 94 -1.64 -5.82 16.34
CA TRP A 94 -2.15 -4.93 15.29
C TRP A 94 -2.51 -5.69 14.01
N GLU A 95 -1.70 -6.68 13.60
CA GLU A 95 -2.02 -7.54 12.45
C GLU A 95 -3.37 -8.26 12.63
N ARG A 96 -3.65 -8.78 13.83
CA ARG A 96 -4.94 -9.43 14.13
C ARG A 96 -6.11 -8.43 14.11
N ILE A 97 -5.90 -7.21 14.60
CA ILE A 97 -6.92 -6.14 14.55
C ILE A 97 -7.24 -5.80 13.09
N LEU A 98 -6.22 -5.62 12.26
CA LEU A 98 -6.40 -5.34 10.83
C LEU A 98 -7.08 -6.49 10.09
N ALA A 99 -6.69 -7.74 10.35
CA ALA A 99 -7.32 -8.91 9.74
C ALA A 99 -8.83 -9.01 10.06
N ASN A 100 -9.23 -8.56 11.26
CA ASN A 100 -10.63 -8.55 11.68
C ASN A 100 -11.36 -7.23 11.41
N LEU A 101 -10.68 -6.24 10.82
CA LEU A 101 -11.22 -4.90 10.60
C LEU A 101 -12.59 -4.92 9.91
N PRO A 102 -12.81 -5.66 8.79
CA PRO A 102 -14.10 -5.65 8.09
C PRO A 102 -15.27 -6.19 8.92
N ARG A 103 -14.98 -6.95 9.99
CA ARG A 103 -15.98 -7.54 10.90
C ARG A 103 -16.18 -6.76 12.20
N GLN A 104 -15.25 -5.86 12.56
CA GLN A 104 -15.20 -5.20 13.88
C GLN A 104 -15.15 -3.67 13.75
N MET A 105 -16.02 -3.11 12.90
CA MET A 105 -16.03 -1.68 12.59
C MET A 105 -16.95 -0.81 13.42
N ILE A 106 -18.04 -1.37 13.94
CA ILE A 106 -19.23 -0.62 14.39
C ILE A 106 -18.92 0.43 15.47
N SER A 107 -17.82 0.28 16.22
CA SER A 107 -17.44 1.18 17.31
C SER A 107 -16.12 1.94 17.07
N ARG A 108 -15.58 1.94 15.85
CA ARG A 108 -14.30 2.58 15.54
C ARG A 108 -14.54 3.94 14.87
N PRO A 109 -13.99 5.05 15.41
CA PRO A 109 -14.08 6.35 14.77
C PRO A 109 -13.43 6.35 13.38
N ILE A 110 -14.13 6.91 12.40
CA ILE A 110 -13.70 7.03 11.01
C ILE A 110 -13.70 8.52 10.66
N TYR A 111 -12.59 9.02 10.15
CA TYR A 111 -12.41 10.44 9.83
C TYR A 111 -12.19 10.62 8.32
N ALA A 112 -12.64 11.76 7.81
CA ALA A 112 -12.37 12.19 6.44
C ALA A 112 -10.98 12.84 6.30
N ASP A 113 -10.49 13.52 7.35
CA ASP A 113 -9.18 14.19 7.38
C ASP A 113 -8.21 13.43 8.31
N GLU A 114 -6.97 13.26 7.86
CA GLU A 114 -5.90 12.64 8.63
C GLU A 114 -5.55 13.45 9.88
N LYS A 115 -5.66 14.78 9.82
CA LYS A 115 -5.38 15.66 10.95
C LYS A 115 -6.32 15.39 12.12
N ASP A 116 -7.54 14.96 11.85
CA ASP A 116 -8.56 14.65 12.84
C ASP A 116 -8.23 13.39 13.63
N VAL A 117 -7.87 12.31 12.93
CA VAL A 117 -7.44 11.09 13.61
C VAL A 117 -6.13 11.31 14.38
N GLN A 118 -5.18 12.06 13.81
CA GLN A 118 -3.92 12.36 14.48
C GLN A 118 -4.13 13.18 15.75
N TYR A 119 -5.05 14.15 15.73
CA TYR A 119 -5.41 14.91 16.92
C TYR A 119 -6.09 14.02 17.97
N SER A 120 -7.03 13.18 17.55
CA SER A 120 -7.72 12.22 18.43
C SER A 120 -6.73 11.32 19.16
N ILE A 121 -5.70 10.83 18.46
CA ILE A 121 -4.61 10.01 19.05
C ILE A 121 -3.69 10.85 19.96
N LYS A 122 -3.35 12.07 19.56
CA LYS A 122 -2.50 12.97 20.38
C LYS A 122 -3.13 13.30 21.73
N ALA A 123 -4.46 13.35 21.80
CA ALA A 123 -5.21 13.63 23.03
C ALA A 123 -5.28 12.42 24.00
N LYS A 124 -4.78 11.24 23.61
CA LYS A 124 -4.79 10.03 24.45
C LYS A 124 -3.59 9.99 25.38
N GLU A 125 -3.80 9.44 26.58
CA GLU A 125 -2.73 9.23 27.56
C GLU A 125 -1.72 8.19 27.07
N ASN A 126 -2.18 6.99 26.71
CA ASN A 126 -1.31 5.91 26.25
C ASN A 126 -1.29 5.81 24.72
N LYS A 127 -0.42 6.61 24.11
CA LYS A 127 -0.24 6.68 22.64
C LYS A 127 0.31 5.40 22.02
N VAL A 128 0.93 4.52 22.80
CA VAL A 128 1.41 3.21 22.32
C VAL A 128 0.23 2.30 21.99
N ASN A 129 -0.91 2.48 22.65
CA ASN A 129 -2.10 1.66 22.43
C ASN A 129 -3.00 2.18 21.31
N GLU A 130 -2.57 3.23 20.61
CA GLU A 130 -3.35 3.96 19.63
C GLU A 130 -2.62 3.93 18.28
N ALA A 131 -3.39 3.67 17.22
CA ALA A 131 -2.90 3.67 15.85
C ALA A 131 -4.04 4.10 14.92
N TYR A 132 -3.73 4.30 13.65
CA TYR A 132 -4.76 4.42 12.63
C TYR A 132 -4.33 3.76 11.33
N VAL A 133 -5.32 3.49 10.48
CA VAL A 133 -5.11 3.00 9.12
C VAL A 133 -5.72 3.99 8.14
N ALA A 134 -4.98 4.29 7.08
CA ALA A 134 -5.48 5.01 5.91
C ALA A 134 -5.90 3.99 4.84
N ILE A 135 -7.12 4.12 4.34
CA ILE A 135 -7.75 3.14 3.44
C ILE A 135 -8.63 3.83 2.41
N TYR A 136 -8.64 3.32 1.18
CA TYR A 136 -9.62 3.74 0.18
C TYR A 136 -10.94 2.98 0.33
N ILE A 137 -12.04 3.73 0.37
CA ILE A 137 -13.41 3.23 0.42
C ILE A 137 -14.20 3.78 -0.75
N ASP A 138 -15.13 3.01 -1.29
CA ASP A 138 -16.06 3.48 -2.32
C ASP A 138 -16.98 4.58 -1.74
N GLN A 139 -17.15 5.69 -2.45
CA GLN A 139 -18.03 6.77 -2.02
C GLN A 139 -19.48 6.31 -1.87
N ASN A 140 -19.91 5.30 -2.62
CA ASN A 140 -21.24 4.70 -2.48
C ASN A 140 -21.39 3.93 -1.17
N ASP A 141 -20.30 3.56 -0.51
CA ASP A 141 -20.31 2.87 0.77
C ASP A 141 -20.29 3.82 1.97
N LEU A 142 -20.10 5.12 1.74
CA LEU A 142 -20.29 6.16 2.73
C LEU A 142 -21.79 6.41 2.93
N LEU A 143 -22.23 6.34 4.18
CA LEU A 143 -23.60 6.70 4.54
C LEU A 143 -23.72 8.22 4.58
N THR A 144 -24.59 8.76 3.73
CA THR A 144 -24.92 10.18 3.76
C THR A 144 -25.79 10.46 4.98
N VAL A 145 -25.21 11.16 5.96
CA VAL A 145 -25.92 11.62 7.15
C VAL A 145 -26.20 13.12 6.99
N PRO A 146 -27.43 13.59 7.28
CA PRO A 146 -27.74 15.02 7.34
C PRO A 146 -26.78 15.78 8.26
N SER A 147 -26.42 17.02 7.92
CA SER A 147 -25.38 17.79 8.60
C SER A 147 -25.63 17.99 10.11
N ASP A 148 -26.90 18.07 10.49
CA ASP A 148 -27.40 18.17 11.86
C ASP A 148 -27.26 16.86 12.67
N LYS A 149 -27.01 15.74 12.00
CA LYS A 149 -26.94 14.39 12.61
C LYS A 149 -25.58 13.72 12.45
N ILE A 150 -24.58 14.41 11.89
CA ILE A 150 -23.23 13.86 11.75
C ILE A 150 -22.67 13.56 13.15
N PRO A 151 -22.31 12.29 13.45
CA PRO A 151 -21.69 11.96 14.72
C PRO A 151 -20.38 12.72 14.86
N MET A 152 -20.11 13.24 16.06
CA MET A 152 -18.86 13.96 16.35
C MET A 152 -18.05 13.21 17.39
N ASP A 153 -16.72 13.35 17.31
CA ASP A 153 -15.83 12.90 18.36
C ASP A 153 -15.93 13.78 19.62
N LYS A 154 -15.16 13.44 20.66
CA LYS A 154 -15.14 14.20 21.92
C LYS A 154 -14.63 15.65 21.78
N HIS A 155 -14.06 15.99 20.63
CA HIS A 155 -13.49 17.29 20.31
C HIS A 155 -14.30 18.04 19.25
N GLY A 156 -15.49 17.55 18.91
CA GLY A 156 -16.39 18.18 17.93
C GLY A 156 -16.00 17.94 16.46
N ARG A 157 -15.13 16.96 16.18
CA ARG A 157 -14.72 16.62 14.81
C ARG A 157 -15.71 15.63 14.18
N PRO A 158 -16.13 15.85 12.92
CA PRO A 158 -17.12 15.00 12.28
C PRO A 158 -16.57 13.60 11.99
N LEU A 159 -17.41 12.58 12.20
CA LEU A 159 -17.11 11.18 11.92
C LEU A 159 -17.91 10.70 10.70
N LEU A 160 -17.27 9.86 9.90
CA LEU A 160 -17.89 9.17 8.78
C LEU A 160 -18.61 7.91 9.26
N SER A 161 -19.72 7.61 8.61
CA SER A 161 -20.46 6.36 8.79
C SER A 161 -20.33 5.52 7.52
N LEU A 162 -20.06 4.24 7.66
CA LEU A 162 -19.88 3.30 6.56
C LEU A 162 -20.97 2.22 6.57
N LYS A 163 -21.33 1.74 5.38
CA LYS A 163 -22.14 0.52 5.24
C LYS A 163 -21.39 -0.69 5.79
N ASP A 164 -22.14 -1.69 6.21
CA ASP A 164 -21.58 -2.97 6.63
C ASP A 164 -20.76 -3.61 5.50
N ARG A 165 -19.59 -4.18 5.85
CA ARG A 165 -18.69 -4.91 4.94
C ARG A 165 -18.14 -4.11 3.76
N SER A 166 -18.10 -2.78 3.86
CA SER A 166 -17.52 -1.85 2.87
C SER A 166 -15.98 -1.82 2.84
N ILE A 167 -15.32 -2.46 3.80
CA ILE A 167 -13.85 -2.43 3.94
C ILE A 167 -13.21 -3.59 3.21
N ASN A 168 -12.37 -3.26 2.23
CA ASN A 168 -11.43 -4.20 1.62
C ASN A 168 -10.01 -3.95 2.15
N LEU A 169 -9.40 -4.99 2.76
CA LEU A 169 -8.04 -4.91 3.31
C LEU A 169 -6.96 -4.64 2.25
N GLU A 170 -7.21 -4.98 1.00
CA GLU A 170 -6.29 -4.70 -0.11
C GLU A 170 -6.18 -3.20 -0.42
N ASN A 171 -7.17 -2.41 -0.01
CA ASN A 171 -7.19 -0.96 -0.19
C ASN A 171 -6.48 -0.20 0.94
N ILE A 172 -5.89 -0.91 1.91
CA ILE A 172 -5.09 -0.29 2.97
C ILE A 172 -3.84 0.33 2.34
N ILE A 173 -3.69 1.64 2.51
CA ILE A 173 -2.57 2.42 1.99
C ILE A 173 -1.39 2.33 2.97
N ARG A 174 -1.66 2.64 4.24
CA ARG A 174 -0.67 2.67 5.31
C ARG A 174 -1.32 2.45 6.66
N PHE A 175 -0.58 1.82 7.55
CA PHE A 175 -0.86 1.75 8.98
C PHE A 175 0.14 2.64 9.71
N VAL A 176 -0.35 3.51 10.58
CA VAL A 176 0.47 4.48 11.30
C VAL A 176 0.35 4.22 12.79
N HIS A 177 1.50 3.99 13.41
CA HIS A 177 1.63 3.74 14.84
C HIS A 177 2.82 4.53 15.38
N LEU A 178 2.92 4.68 16.69
CA LEU A 178 4.01 5.40 17.35
C LEU A 178 5.41 4.89 16.93
N SER A 179 5.54 3.58 16.67
CA SER A 179 6.81 2.95 16.25
C SER A 179 7.19 3.19 14.78
N GLY A 180 6.30 3.78 13.98
CA GLY A 180 6.53 4.12 12.58
C GLY A 180 5.33 3.87 11.68
N VAL A 181 5.57 4.04 10.38
CA VAL A 181 4.60 3.76 9.31
C VAL A 181 4.87 2.38 8.72
N TYR A 182 3.81 1.62 8.52
CA TYR A 182 3.85 0.25 8.04
C TYR A 182 2.93 0.07 6.83
N ARG A 183 3.32 -0.84 5.94
CA ARG A 183 2.47 -1.35 4.87
C ARG A 183 1.85 -2.68 5.30
N TYR A 184 0.55 -2.83 5.09
CA TYR A 184 -0.14 -4.10 5.29
C TYR A 184 -0.04 -4.96 4.02
N ALA A 185 0.58 -6.13 4.12
CA ALA A 185 0.75 -7.04 2.99
C ALA A 185 0.64 -8.49 3.45
N LYS A 186 -0.21 -9.29 2.79
CA LYS A 186 -0.41 -10.73 3.07
C LYS A 186 -0.67 -11.03 4.56
N GLY A 187 -1.44 -10.18 5.23
CA GLY A 187 -1.74 -10.33 6.66
C GLY A 187 -0.65 -9.87 7.62
N ARG A 188 0.40 -9.20 7.13
CA ARG A 188 1.55 -8.77 7.94
C ARG A 188 1.80 -7.28 7.81
N LEU A 189 2.30 -6.67 8.89
CA LEU A 189 2.74 -5.28 8.91
C LEU A 189 4.24 -5.20 8.66
N VAL A 190 4.61 -4.65 7.51
CA VAL A 190 6.01 -4.45 7.12
C VAL A 190 6.35 -2.97 7.30
N LYS A 191 7.35 -2.67 8.13
CA LYS A 191 7.77 -1.28 8.38
C LYS A 191 8.33 -0.66 7.10
N ASN A 192 7.90 0.56 6.77
CA ASN A 192 8.49 1.29 5.65
C ASN A 192 9.91 1.74 6.04
N SER A 193 10.91 1.29 5.29
CA SER A 193 12.34 1.59 5.50
C SER A 193 12.77 2.94 4.93
N HIS A 194 11.83 3.71 4.37
CA HIS A 194 12.08 5.03 3.80
C HIS A 194 11.10 6.04 4.39
N PRO A 195 11.59 7.11 5.04
CA PRO A 195 10.80 8.30 5.27
C PRO A 195 10.70 9.07 3.95
N ASP A 196 9.48 9.33 3.49
CA ASP A 196 9.21 10.44 2.56
C ASP A 196 9.40 11.78 3.32
#